data_AF-A0A8H3CWP8-F1
#
_entry.id   AF-A0A8H3CWP8-F1
#
_cell.length_a   1.000
_cell.length_b   1.000
_cell.length_c   1.000
_cell.angle_alpha   90.00
_cell.angle_beta   90.00
_cell.angle_gamma   90.00
#
_symmetry.space_group_name_H-M   'P 1'
#
loop_
_entity.id
_entity.type
_entity.pdbx_description
1 polymer ?
#
loop_
_entity_poly.entity_id
_entity_poly.type
_entity_poly.pdbx_seq_one_letter_code
_entity_poly.pdbx_strand_id
1 'polypeptide(L)'
;SLPQMMLRAPNESPHSRVRQWEAAGTNLARSLAAYVDSCRNLSVEKVEKTLGTRNLVSKLDHMLGSLHVELEQQITQSRCTLARLRNKLAGTFYSIPEEILAEIFTLVVYDRAGCEIRFMEDDISAFYRRLNTLLAVCSVWRKVGTSHGALWTLIPMISRKSGWLTQPAAERSYENAGGHRLHLAASIEKEVRSAFAESIWRNIRRFQSINVAFESKSLLIRAISILFRRDEALNALTELYLYYYFEPSKEIGISVPEPHEFLTSPDPSDLSSLSISQTFRSLRTLRLKNIHIHWQLITLPNLVELRIESVMIGTKSNFKQLLIALQTAPQLQKLELISLNTRLDPHHVSAPVQLSIPLPNLQRLYLGDLLSDDAEDHEAS
;
A
#
# COMPACT_ATOMS: atom_id res chain seq x y z
N SER A 1 36.37 -31.52 -29.22
CA SER A 1 36.66 -30.10 -28.91
C SER A 1 36.45 -29.90 -27.42
N LEU A 2 37.53 -29.94 -26.63
CA LEU A 2 37.52 -29.83 -25.18
C LEU A 2 37.52 -28.35 -24.74
N PRO A 3 36.78 -27.96 -23.68
CA PRO A 3 36.79 -26.59 -23.18
C PRO A 3 38.13 -26.28 -22.50
N GLN A 4 38.76 -25.18 -22.91
CA GLN A 4 39.94 -24.63 -22.26
C GLN A 4 39.65 -24.35 -20.77
N MET A 5 40.33 -25.09 -19.89
CA MET A 5 40.46 -24.77 -18.48
C MET A 5 41.14 -23.41 -18.35
N MET A 6 40.36 -22.35 -18.10
CA MET A 6 40.88 -21.09 -17.61
C MET A 6 41.49 -21.31 -16.23
N LEU A 7 42.83 -21.27 -16.17
CA LEU A 7 43.61 -21.20 -14.93
C LEU A 7 43.16 -19.95 -14.15
N ARG A 8 42.48 -20.19 -13.02
CA ARG A 8 42.10 -19.16 -12.05
C ARG A 8 43.38 -18.50 -11.52
N ALA A 9 43.49 -17.19 -11.70
CA ALA A 9 44.56 -16.40 -11.09
C ALA A 9 44.56 -16.59 -9.56
N PRO A 10 45.74 -16.60 -8.90
CA PRO A 10 45.84 -16.76 -7.47
C PRO A 10 45.07 -15.65 -6.74
N ASN A 11 44.14 -16.04 -5.87
CA ASN A 11 43.38 -15.11 -5.04
C ASN A 11 44.33 -14.40 -4.08
N GLU A 12 44.61 -13.13 -4.33
CA GLU A 12 45.31 -12.26 -3.38
C GLU A 12 44.57 -12.23 -2.04
N SER A 13 45.29 -12.46 -0.94
CA SER A 13 44.71 -12.44 0.41
C SER A 13 44.15 -11.04 0.76
N PRO A 14 43.06 -10.92 1.51
CA PRO A 14 42.52 -9.63 1.96
C PRO A 14 43.57 -8.76 2.68
N HIS A 15 44.51 -9.40 3.39
CA HIS A 15 45.60 -8.74 4.10
C HIS A 15 46.60 -8.03 3.17
N SER A 16 46.86 -8.54 1.96
CA SER A 16 47.79 -7.86 1.03
C SER A 16 47.22 -6.54 0.53
N ARG A 17 45.89 -6.49 0.29
CA ARG A 17 45.21 -5.26 -0.15
C ARG A 17 45.17 -4.17 0.94
N VAL A 18 44.98 -4.55 2.21
CA VAL A 18 45.05 -3.59 3.32
C VAL A 18 46.45 -2.99 3.43
N ARG A 19 47.50 -3.83 3.37
CA ARG A 19 48.89 -3.34 3.37
C ARG A 19 49.21 -2.45 2.18
N GLN A 20 48.70 -2.79 0.99
CA GLN A 20 48.86 -1.96 -0.19
C GLN A 20 48.18 -0.59 -0.04
N TRP A 21 46.98 -0.55 0.56
CA TRP A 21 46.30 0.70 0.88
C TRP A 21 47.07 1.54 1.91
N GLU A 22 47.57 0.93 2.98
CA GLU A 22 48.42 1.60 3.98
C GLU A 22 49.68 2.19 3.33
N ALA A 23 50.36 1.41 2.49
CA ALA A 23 51.53 1.85 1.75
C ALA A 23 51.20 3.02 0.80
N ALA A 24 50.08 2.95 0.07
CA ALA A 24 49.60 4.06 -0.76
C ALA A 24 49.32 5.33 0.06
N GLY A 25 48.74 5.18 1.26
CA GLY A 25 48.54 6.28 2.21
C GLY A 25 49.85 6.93 2.64
N THR A 26 50.87 6.14 2.97
CA THR A 26 52.21 6.67 3.32
C THR A 26 52.88 7.38 2.15
N ASN A 27 52.72 6.87 0.92
CA ASN A 27 53.25 7.51 -0.28
C ASN A 27 52.57 8.85 -0.56
N LEU A 28 51.24 8.91 -0.42
CA LEU A 28 50.48 10.16 -0.58
C LEU A 28 50.94 11.23 0.42
N ALA A 29 51.10 10.86 1.70
CA ALA A 29 51.61 11.77 2.73
C ALA A 29 53.01 12.31 2.37
N ARG A 30 53.89 11.45 1.86
CA ARG A 30 55.25 11.84 1.43
C ARG A 30 55.23 12.78 0.23
N SER A 31 54.39 12.51 -0.77
CA SER A 31 54.24 13.37 -1.96
C SER A 31 53.69 14.76 -1.60
N LEU A 32 52.73 14.82 -0.68
CA LEU A 32 52.20 16.10 -0.18
C LEU A 32 53.27 16.90 0.58
N ALA A 33 54.09 16.25 1.41
CA ALA A 33 55.21 16.91 2.09
C ALA A 33 56.23 17.49 1.09
N ALA A 34 56.63 16.70 0.09
CA ALA A 34 57.55 17.15 -0.96
C ALA A 34 56.98 18.31 -1.80
N TYR A 35 55.67 18.30 -2.05
CA TYR A 35 54.98 19.41 -2.72
C TYR A 35 55.04 20.70 -1.89
N VAL A 36 54.74 20.62 -0.59
CA VAL A 36 54.83 21.76 0.33
C VAL A 36 56.26 22.34 0.37
N ASP A 37 57.27 21.48 0.43
CA ASP A 37 58.67 21.93 0.39
C ASP A 37 59.05 22.57 -0.95
N SER A 38 58.52 22.07 -2.07
CA SER A 38 58.70 22.70 -3.38
C SER A 38 58.06 24.10 -3.43
N CYS A 39 56.86 24.26 -2.87
CA CYS A 39 56.22 25.58 -2.73
C CYS A 39 57.03 26.54 -1.85
N ARG A 40 57.64 26.04 -0.77
CA ARG A 40 58.55 26.84 0.06
C ARG A 40 59.79 27.28 -0.71
N ASN A 41 60.41 26.38 -1.46
CA ASN A 41 61.58 26.72 -2.27
C ASN A 41 61.27 27.78 -3.33
N LEU A 42 60.10 27.68 -3.97
CA LEU A 42 59.59 28.71 -4.90
C LEU A 42 59.44 30.10 -4.24
N SER A 43 59.20 30.17 -2.93
CA SER A 43 59.09 31.45 -2.21
C SER A 43 60.45 32.08 -1.87
N VAL A 44 61.53 31.28 -1.84
CA VAL A 44 62.88 31.74 -1.52
C VAL A 44 63.61 32.25 -2.76
N GLU A 45 63.23 31.76 -3.94
CA GLU A 45 63.85 32.15 -5.20
C GLU A 45 63.49 33.61 -5.56
N LYS A 46 64.50 34.48 -5.65
CA LYS A 46 64.30 35.88 -6.04
C LYS A 46 63.88 35.94 -7.50
N VAL A 47 62.58 36.15 -7.73
CA VAL A 47 62.06 36.43 -9.08
C VAL A 47 62.58 37.79 -9.52
N GLU A 48 63.61 37.80 -10.38
CA GLU A 48 64.06 39.01 -11.05
C GLU A 48 62.88 39.61 -11.81
N LYS A 49 62.68 40.93 -11.67
CA LYS A 49 61.58 41.71 -12.26
C LYS A 49 61.67 41.69 -13.79
N THR A 50 61.31 40.58 -14.40
CA THR A 50 61.17 40.41 -15.84
C THR A 50 59.72 40.68 -16.23
N LEU A 51 59.51 41.19 -17.45
CA LEU A 51 58.19 41.38 -18.05
C LEU A 51 57.50 40.00 -18.19
N GLY A 52 56.74 39.59 -17.17
CA GLY A 52 56.08 38.27 -17.14
C GLY A 52 55.45 37.86 -15.81
N THR A 53 55.70 38.58 -14.72
CA THR A 53 55.22 38.25 -13.37
C THR A 53 53.70 38.07 -13.27
N ARG A 54 52.90 38.88 -13.98
CA ARG A 54 51.42 38.78 -13.94
C ARG A 54 50.89 37.46 -14.50
N ASN A 55 51.49 36.96 -15.58
CA ASN A 55 51.11 35.68 -16.19
C ASN A 55 51.56 34.49 -15.34
N LEU A 56 52.68 34.62 -14.62
CA LEU A 56 53.13 33.60 -13.67
C LEU A 56 52.19 33.51 -12.46
N VAL A 57 51.77 34.65 -11.90
CA VAL A 57 50.82 34.70 -10.78
C VAL A 57 49.48 34.07 -11.17
N SER A 58 48.89 34.46 -12.32
CA SER A 58 47.62 33.87 -12.75
C SER A 58 47.72 32.37 -13.03
N LYS A 59 48.85 31.90 -13.56
CA LYS A 59 49.12 30.47 -13.75
C LYS A 59 49.24 29.73 -12.43
N LEU A 60 49.93 30.31 -11.44
CA LEU A 60 50.05 29.74 -10.10
C LEU A 60 48.68 29.66 -9.41
N ASP A 61 47.90 30.75 -9.44
CA ASP A 61 46.55 30.79 -8.86
C ASP A 61 45.62 29.75 -9.52
N HIS A 62 45.67 29.64 -10.85
CA HIS A 62 44.89 28.65 -11.58
C HIS A 62 45.30 27.21 -11.23
N MET A 63 46.60 26.91 -11.18
CA MET A 63 47.09 25.58 -10.81
C MET A 63 46.75 25.24 -9.36
N LEU A 64 46.87 26.19 -8.43
CA LEU A 64 46.50 26.00 -7.03
C LEU A 64 45.00 25.75 -6.88
N GLY A 65 44.16 26.54 -7.56
CA GLY A 65 42.71 26.36 -7.55
C GLY A 65 42.30 25.00 -8.11
N SER A 66 42.86 24.61 -9.26
CA SER A 66 42.59 23.31 -9.90
C SER A 66 43.05 22.13 -9.03
N LEU A 67 44.27 22.20 -8.50
CA LEU A 67 44.81 21.15 -7.62
C LEU A 67 44.01 21.01 -6.33
N HIS A 68 43.56 22.12 -5.74
CA HIS A 68 42.75 22.10 -4.53
C HIS A 68 41.42 21.35 -4.74
N VAL A 69 40.69 21.70 -5.82
CA VAL A 69 39.41 21.05 -6.17
C VAL A 69 39.61 19.55 -6.42
N GLU A 70 40.66 19.17 -7.17
CA GLU A 70 40.94 17.76 -7.46
C GLU A 70 41.29 16.98 -6.17
N LEU A 71 42.17 17.53 -5.32
CA LEU A 71 42.52 16.90 -4.04
C LEU A 71 41.31 16.73 -3.13
N GLU A 72 40.47 17.76 -3.02
CA GLU A 72 39.25 17.71 -2.21
C GLU A 72 38.29 16.61 -2.70
N GLN A 73 38.10 16.53 -4.03
CA GLN A 73 37.26 15.50 -4.66
C GLN A 73 37.80 14.08 -4.37
N GLN A 74 39.10 13.85 -4.59
CA GLN A 74 39.73 12.54 -4.38
C GLN A 74 39.73 12.12 -2.90
N ILE A 75 39.99 13.07 -1.98
CA ILE A 75 39.93 12.82 -0.53
C ILE A 75 38.48 12.50 -0.12
N THR A 76 37.49 13.22 -0.61
CA THR A 76 36.08 12.95 -0.31
C THR A 76 35.65 11.58 -0.82
N GLN A 77 36.05 11.22 -2.04
CA GLN A 77 35.76 9.91 -2.63
C GLN A 77 36.43 8.76 -1.89
N SER A 78 37.70 8.91 -1.51
CA SER A 78 38.43 7.90 -0.73
C SER A 78 37.83 7.72 0.66
N ARG A 79 37.47 8.80 1.37
CA ARG A 79 36.78 8.75 2.67
C ARG A 79 35.43 8.04 2.57
N CYS A 80 34.62 8.35 1.55
CA CYS A 80 33.36 7.65 1.30
C CYS A 80 33.56 6.15 1.06
N THR A 81 34.60 5.77 0.30
CA THR A 81 34.90 4.37 -0.01
C THR A 81 35.36 3.60 1.24
N LEU A 82 36.24 4.20 2.05
CA LEU A 82 36.71 3.60 3.29
C LEU A 82 35.61 3.52 4.35
N ALA A 83 34.75 4.53 4.47
CA ALA A 83 33.59 4.47 5.36
C ALA A 83 32.65 3.32 4.98
N ARG A 84 32.40 3.11 3.69
CA ARG A 84 31.62 1.95 3.19
C ARG A 84 32.29 0.63 3.52
N LEU A 85 33.61 0.51 3.32
CA LEU A 85 34.35 -0.71 3.63
C LEU A 85 34.34 -0.99 5.14
N ARG A 86 34.61 0.02 5.97
CA ARG A 86 34.54 -0.08 7.43
C ARG A 86 33.14 -0.53 7.88
N ASN A 87 32.08 0.07 7.36
CA ASN A 87 30.71 -0.31 7.71
C ASN A 87 30.44 -1.77 7.32
N LYS A 88 30.90 -2.22 6.15
CA LYS A 88 30.81 -3.63 5.72
C LYS A 88 31.54 -4.59 6.67
N LEU A 89 32.73 -4.21 7.14
CA LEU A 89 33.56 -5.07 7.98
C LEU A 89 33.12 -5.06 9.46
N ALA A 90 32.68 -3.91 9.96
CA ALA A 90 32.34 -3.72 11.37
C ALA A 90 30.85 -3.98 11.67
N GLY A 91 29.98 -3.89 10.67
CA GLY A 91 28.54 -4.05 10.86
C GLY A 91 28.16 -5.51 10.96
N THR A 92 27.82 -5.98 12.17
CA THR A 92 27.08 -7.24 12.39
C THR A 92 25.81 -7.33 11.52
N PHE A 93 25.23 -6.21 11.12
CA PHE A 93 24.10 -6.17 10.18
C PHE A 93 24.41 -6.76 8.79
N TYR A 94 25.66 -6.79 8.35
CA TYR A 94 26.04 -7.47 7.10
C TYR A 94 26.10 -9.00 7.24
N SER A 95 26.00 -9.52 8.47
CA SER A 95 25.91 -10.96 8.74
C SER A 95 24.48 -11.50 8.76
N ILE A 96 23.47 -10.61 8.81
CA ILE A 96 22.07 -11.03 8.80
C ILE A 96 21.69 -11.42 7.35
N PRO A 97 21.23 -12.65 7.11
CA PRO A 97 20.75 -13.05 5.79
C PRO A 97 19.61 -12.14 5.31
N GLU A 98 19.53 -11.89 3.99
CA GLU A 98 18.52 -10.98 3.41
C GLU A 98 17.09 -11.45 3.76
N GLU A 99 16.88 -12.75 3.89
CA GLU A 99 15.60 -13.39 4.25
C GLU A 99 15.16 -13.04 5.68
N ILE A 100 16.08 -13.08 6.63
CA ILE A 100 15.79 -12.73 8.03
C ILE A 100 15.49 -11.25 8.15
N LEU A 101 16.21 -10.40 7.40
CA LEU A 101 15.95 -8.98 7.37
C LEU A 101 14.57 -8.67 6.74
N ALA A 102 14.22 -9.37 5.66
CA ALA A 102 12.91 -9.26 5.02
C ALA A 102 11.78 -9.66 5.98
N GLU A 103 11.94 -10.72 6.75
CA GLU A 103 10.97 -11.15 7.76
C GLU A 103 10.81 -10.10 8.87
N ILE A 104 11.92 -9.56 9.39
CA ILE A 104 11.89 -8.45 10.35
C ILE A 104 11.13 -7.26 9.77
N PHE A 105 11.35 -6.92 8.49
CA PHE A 105 10.65 -5.81 7.85
C PHE A 105 9.15 -6.07 7.76
N THR A 106 8.75 -7.28 7.38
CA THR A 106 7.34 -7.67 7.34
C THR A 106 6.71 -7.51 8.72
N LEU A 107 7.35 -8.03 9.78
CA LEU A 107 6.85 -7.87 11.14
C LEU A 107 6.70 -6.39 11.53
N VAL A 108 7.72 -5.56 11.29
CA VAL A 108 7.67 -4.13 11.63
C VAL A 108 6.62 -3.36 10.84
N VAL A 109 6.51 -3.63 9.53
CA VAL A 109 5.60 -2.90 8.64
C VAL A 109 4.15 -3.27 8.91
N TYR A 110 3.87 -4.55 9.17
CA TYR A 110 2.53 -5.07 9.46
C TYR A 110 2.17 -5.06 10.94
N ASP A 111 3.06 -4.64 11.84
CA ASP A 111 2.75 -4.53 13.27
C ASP A 111 1.55 -3.60 13.50
N ARG A 112 0.51 -4.15 14.13
CA ARG A 112 -0.72 -3.45 14.52
C ARG A 112 -0.78 -3.22 16.03
N ALA A 113 0.28 -3.49 16.77
CA ALA A 113 0.29 -3.36 18.22
C ALA A 113 -0.14 -1.95 18.68
N GLY A 114 -1.26 -1.89 19.40
CA GLY A 114 -1.61 -0.76 20.26
C GLY A 114 -2.41 0.39 19.64
N CYS A 115 -2.78 0.32 18.36
CA CYS A 115 -3.66 1.35 17.78
C CYS A 115 -5.05 0.78 17.51
N GLU A 116 -6.07 1.30 18.20
CA GLU A 116 -7.44 1.28 17.67
C GLU A 116 -7.46 2.21 16.47
N ILE A 117 -7.03 1.74 15.30
CA ILE A 117 -7.05 2.59 14.11
C ILE A 117 -8.50 2.86 13.74
N ARG A 118 -8.89 4.14 13.83
CA ARG A 118 -10.23 4.61 13.52
C ARG A 118 -10.45 4.83 12.02
N PHE A 119 -9.38 5.13 11.27
CA PHE A 119 -9.45 5.49 9.86
C PHE A 119 -8.42 4.72 9.02
N MET A 120 -8.87 4.15 7.90
CA MET A 120 -8.01 3.39 6.98
C MET A 120 -6.84 4.22 6.44
N GLU A 121 -6.98 5.54 6.30
CA GLU A 121 -5.91 6.41 5.83
C GLU A 121 -4.72 6.44 6.80
N ASP A 122 -4.99 6.42 8.10
CA ASP A 122 -3.95 6.43 9.13
C ASP A 122 -3.18 5.11 9.10
N ASP A 123 -3.87 3.99 8.88
CA ASP A 123 -3.27 2.66 8.70
C ASP A 123 -2.31 2.61 7.52
N ILE A 124 -2.79 3.06 6.35
CA ILE A 124 -1.98 3.13 5.14
C ILE A 124 -0.77 4.06 5.35
N SER A 125 -1.00 5.22 5.97
CA SER A 125 0.07 6.19 6.23
C SER A 125 1.11 5.63 7.20
N ALA A 126 0.68 4.93 8.25
CA ALA A 126 1.55 4.26 9.20
C ALA A 126 2.37 3.15 8.53
N PHE A 127 1.73 2.31 7.71
CA PHE A 127 2.39 1.27 6.91
C PHE A 127 3.53 1.85 6.06
N TYR A 128 3.23 2.85 5.23
CA TYR A 128 4.24 3.43 4.33
C TYR A 128 5.29 4.25 5.07
N ARG A 129 4.95 4.90 6.19
CA ARG A 129 5.93 5.56 7.04
C ARG A 129 6.94 4.55 7.57
N ARG A 130 6.47 3.44 8.15
CA ARG A 130 7.35 2.37 8.67
C ARG A 130 8.23 1.79 7.57
N LEU A 131 7.64 1.46 6.42
CA LEU A 131 8.39 0.98 5.27
C LEU A 131 9.47 1.97 4.83
N ASN A 132 9.13 3.25 4.63
CA ASN A 132 10.10 4.26 4.23
C ASN A 132 11.19 4.50 5.28
N THR A 133 10.86 4.44 6.58
CA THR A 133 11.86 4.50 7.66
C THR A 133 12.87 3.36 7.54
N LEU A 134 12.43 2.12 7.30
CA LEU A 134 13.33 0.98 7.08
C LEU A 134 14.21 1.18 5.83
N LEU A 135 13.63 1.63 4.71
CA LEU A 135 14.36 1.87 3.46
C LEU A 135 15.34 3.06 3.54
N ALA A 136 15.23 3.91 4.56
CA ALA A 136 16.11 5.04 4.80
C ALA A 136 17.36 4.69 5.63
N VAL A 137 17.38 3.55 6.34
CA VAL A 137 18.47 3.18 7.26
C VAL A 137 19.82 3.06 6.55
N CYS A 138 19.91 2.17 5.56
CA CYS A 138 21.12 2.00 4.75
C CYS A 138 20.81 1.40 3.38
N SER A 139 21.81 1.33 2.49
CA SER A 139 21.62 0.79 1.14
C SER A 139 21.29 -0.69 1.09
N VAL A 140 21.77 -1.49 2.06
CA VAL A 140 21.44 -2.92 2.17
C VAL A 140 19.97 -3.10 2.51
N TRP A 141 19.49 -2.38 3.53
CA TRP A 141 18.09 -2.40 3.94
C TRP A 141 17.18 -1.94 2.82
N ARG A 142 17.56 -0.86 2.12
CA ARG A 142 16.83 -0.41 0.95
C ARG A 142 16.75 -1.50 -0.12
N LYS A 143 17.88 -2.11 -0.47
CA LYS A 143 17.94 -3.18 -1.47
C LYS A 143 16.97 -4.32 -1.10
N VAL A 144 17.11 -4.86 0.11
CA VAL A 144 16.27 -5.96 0.63
C VAL A 144 14.80 -5.57 0.62
N GLY A 145 14.46 -4.40 1.17
CA GLY A 145 13.07 -3.95 1.23
C GLY A 145 12.46 -3.69 -0.16
N THR A 146 13.24 -3.20 -1.13
CA THR A 146 12.75 -3.02 -2.51
C THR A 146 12.64 -4.34 -3.29
N SER A 147 13.49 -5.33 -3.01
CA SER A 147 13.43 -6.64 -3.68
C SER A 147 12.42 -7.60 -3.06
N HIS A 148 12.00 -7.35 -1.82
CA HIS A 148 11.02 -8.18 -1.13
C HIS A 148 9.58 -7.76 -1.48
N GLY A 149 9.05 -8.32 -2.56
CA GLY A 149 7.74 -7.94 -3.12
C GLY A 149 6.55 -8.04 -2.16
N ALA A 150 6.62 -8.88 -1.12
CA ALA A 150 5.58 -8.98 -0.10
C ALA A 150 5.32 -7.65 0.65
N LEU A 151 6.34 -6.78 0.80
CA LEU A 151 6.20 -5.46 1.43
C LEU A 151 5.44 -4.45 0.56
N TRP A 152 5.18 -4.79 -0.70
CA TRP A 152 4.59 -3.92 -1.71
C TRP A 152 3.23 -4.43 -2.18
N THR A 153 2.62 -5.40 -1.50
CA THR A 153 1.32 -5.95 -1.90
C THR A 153 0.16 -5.01 -1.61
N LEU A 154 0.31 -4.09 -0.64
CA LEU A 154 -0.66 -3.05 -0.35
C LEU A 154 -0.59 -1.96 -1.42
N ILE A 155 -1.71 -1.67 -2.08
CA ILE A 155 -1.83 -0.61 -3.07
C ILE A 155 -2.66 0.52 -2.47
N PRO A 156 -2.04 1.66 -2.11
CA PRO A 156 -2.71 2.77 -1.45
C PRO A 156 -3.37 3.70 -2.46
N MET A 157 -4.61 4.07 -2.20
CA MET A 157 -5.35 4.99 -3.05
C MET A 157 -6.09 6.01 -2.19
N ILE A 158 -5.38 7.06 -1.76
CA ILE A 158 -5.96 8.10 -0.91
C ILE A 158 -6.13 9.38 -1.73
N SER A 159 -7.38 9.82 -1.87
CA SER A 159 -7.76 11.08 -2.48
C SER A 159 -8.17 12.06 -1.40
N ARG A 160 -7.59 13.26 -1.41
CA ARG A 160 -8.03 14.37 -0.54
C ARG A 160 -8.41 15.59 -1.36
N LYS A 161 -8.97 16.61 -0.70
CA LYS A 161 -9.20 17.96 -1.27
C LYS A 161 -8.00 18.54 -2.05
N SER A 162 -6.76 18.22 -1.69
CA SER A 162 -5.55 18.69 -2.37
C SER A 162 -5.05 17.81 -3.53
N GLY A 163 -5.59 16.60 -3.72
CA GLY A 163 -5.19 15.68 -4.79
C GLY A 163 -4.96 14.24 -4.34
N TRP A 164 -4.32 13.45 -5.21
CA TRP A 164 -3.99 12.05 -4.99
C TRP A 164 -2.61 11.92 -4.33
N LEU A 165 -2.60 11.71 -3.02
CA LEU A 165 -1.35 11.74 -2.23
C LEU A 165 -0.48 10.49 -2.46
N THR A 166 -1.10 9.38 -2.84
CA THR A 166 -0.44 8.06 -2.84
C THR A 166 -0.13 7.51 -4.22
N GLN A 167 -0.36 8.28 -5.31
CA GLN A 167 -0.12 7.77 -6.68
C GLN A 167 1.32 7.26 -6.88
N PRO A 168 2.39 8.00 -6.51
CA PRO A 168 3.75 7.50 -6.65
C PRO A 168 4.03 6.25 -5.80
N ALA A 169 3.38 6.14 -4.64
CA ALA A 169 3.51 4.97 -3.77
C ALA A 169 2.83 3.74 -4.39
N ALA A 170 1.65 3.91 -4.99
CA ALA A 170 0.94 2.84 -5.69
C ALA A 170 1.71 2.34 -6.92
N GLU A 171 2.22 3.26 -7.76
CA GLU A 171 3.05 2.92 -8.93
C GLU A 171 4.28 2.08 -8.52
N ARG A 172 5.03 2.55 -7.52
CA ARG A 172 6.16 1.81 -6.96
C ARG A 172 5.75 0.46 -6.37
N SER A 173 4.56 0.37 -5.78
CA SER A 173 4.07 -0.88 -5.20
C SER A 173 3.71 -1.90 -6.29
N TYR A 174 3.10 -1.47 -7.39
CA TYR A 174 2.85 -2.33 -8.54
C TYR A 174 4.15 -2.90 -9.13
N GLU A 175 5.19 -2.07 -9.27
CA GLU A 175 6.50 -2.44 -9.79
C GLU A 175 7.21 -3.44 -8.87
N ASN A 176 7.27 -3.14 -7.58
CA ASN A 176 8.05 -3.93 -6.62
C ASN A 176 7.33 -5.19 -6.14
N ALA A 177 6.00 -5.24 -6.17
CA ALA A 177 5.24 -6.43 -5.79
C ALA A 177 5.51 -7.64 -6.71
N GLY A 178 6.00 -7.41 -7.94
CA GLY A 178 6.33 -8.50 -8.86
C GLY A 178 5.13 -9.38 -9.19
N GLY A 179 5.20 -10.68 -8.88
CA GLY A 179 4.10 -11.64 -9.10
C GLY A 179 3.13 -11.81 -7.92
N HIS A 180 3.32 -11.07 -6.82
CA HIS A 180 2.48 -11.25 -5.62
C HIS A 180 1.05 -10.76 -5.83
N ARG A 181 0.14 -11.35 -5.05
CA ARG A 181 -1.25 -10.90 -4.95
C ARG A 181 -1.31 -9.54 -4.26
N LEU A 182 -2.24 -8.72 -4.71
CA LEU A 182 -2.35 -7.32 -4.31
C LEU A 182 -3.57 -7.10 -3.42
N HIS A 183 -3.48 -6.10 -2.56
CA HIS A 183 -4.53 -5.64 -1.67
C HIS A 183 -4.77 -4.16 -1.92
N LEU A 184 -5.93 -3.80 -2.48
CA LEU A 184 -6.28 -2.39 -2.67
C LEU A 184 -6.82 -1.83 -1.35
N ALA A 185 -6.28 -0.71 -0.90
CA ALA A 185 -6.82 0.06 0.21
C ALA A 185 -7.00 1.51 -0.22
N ALA A 186 -8.26 1.96 -0.32
CA ALA A 186 -8.60 3.17 -1.03
C ALA A 186 -9.58 4.06 -0.26
N SER A 187 -9.25 5.33 -0.03
CA SER A 187 -10.15 6.34 0.51
C SER A 187 -10.42 7.40 -0.56
N ILE A 188 -11.67 7.50 -1.02
CA ILE A 188 -12.05 8.21 -2.24
C ILE A 188 -13.01 9.36 -1.89
N GLU A 189 -12.44 10.56 -1.79
CA GLU A 189 -13.17 11.85 -1.65
C GLU A 189 -13.50 12.50 -3.01
N LYS A 190 -12.85 12.06 -4.10
CA LYS A 190 -12.99 12.65 -5.43
C LYS A 190 -13.02 11.62 -6.53
N GLU A 191 -13.44 12.04 -7.72
CA GLU A 191 -13.41 11.21 -8.90
C GLU A 191 -12.03 10.61 -9.16
N VAL A 192 -12.02 9.29 -9.42
CA VAL A 192 -10.82 8.54 -9.77
C VAL A 192 -10.28 9.05 -11.10
N ARG A 193 -9.01 9.46 -11.13
CA ARG A 193 -8.33 9.87 -12.37
C ARG A 193 -8.23 8.68 -13.32
N SER A 194 -8.43 8.92 -14.62
CA SER A 194 -8.37 7.89 -15.66
C SER A 194 -7.07 7.07 -15.63
N ALA A 195 -5.91 7.74 -15.57
CA ALA A 195 -4.61 7.08 -15.50
C ALA A 195 -4.45 6.15 -14.28
N PHE A 196 -5.06 6.51 -13.16
CA PHE A 196 -5.01 5.69 -11.95
C PHE A 196 -5.95 4.49 -12.06
N ALA A 197 -7.17 4.69 -12.59
CA ALA A 197 -8.09 3.61 -12.92
C ALA A 197 -7.46 2.61 -13.89
N GLU A 198 -6.77 3.08 -14.94
CA GLU A 198 -6.03 2.23 -15.89
C GLU A 198 -4.96 1.38 -15.20
N SER A 199 -4.29 1.92 -14.18
CA SER A 199 -3.26 1.19 -13.42
C SER A 199 -3.85 0.07 -12.57
N ILE A 200 -5.01 0.32 -11.93
CA ILE A 200 -5.79 -0.71 -11.23
C ILE A 200 -6.19 -1.80 -12.22
N TRP A 201 -6.70 -1.40 -13.40
CA TRP A 201 -7.14 -2.34 -14.41
C TRP A 201 -6.05 -3.24 -14.96
N ARG A 202 -4.88 -2.68 -15.22
CA ARG A 202 -3.73 -3.45 -15.69
C ARG A 202 -3.34 -4.55 -14.70
N ASN A 203 -3.66 -4.36 -13.42
CA ASN A 203 -3.32 -5.27 -12.34
C ASN A 203 -4.53 -5.98 -11.71
N ILE A 204 -5.74 -5.83 -12.26
CA ILE A 204 -6.98 -6.24 -11.59
C ILE A 204 -6.99 -7.73 -11.20
N ARG A 205 -6.46 -8.59 -12.07
CA ARG A 205 -6.36 -10.06 -11.87
C ARG A 205 -5.43 -10.45 -10.72
N ARG A 206 -4.58 -9.53 -10.26
CA ARG A 206 -3.67 -9.76 -9.13
C ARG A 206 -4.31 -9.40 -7.80
N PHE A 207 -5.39 -8.62 -7.79
CA PHE A 207 -6.03 -8.23 -6.53
C PHE A 207 -6.77 -9.40 -5.91
N GLN A 208 -6.42 -9.68 -4.66
CA GLN A 208 -7.08 -10.67 -3.83
C GLN A 208 -8.09 -10.01 -2.89
N SER A 209 -7.80 -8.80 -2.43
CA SER A 209 -8.72 -8.01 -1.61
C SER A 209 -8.86 -6.59 -2.11
N ILE A 210 -10.06 -6.05 -1.94
CA ILE A 210 -10.37 -4.65 -2.21
C ILE A 210 -11.05 -4.06 -0.96
N ASN A 211 -10.44 -3.04 -0.37
CA ASN A 211 -10.99 -2.27 0.73
C ASN A 211 -11.12 -0.81 0.30
N VAL A 212 -12.34 -0.33 0.14
CA VAL A 212 -12.59 1.03 -0.35
C VAL A 212 -13.58 1.74 0.54
N ALA A 213 -13.23 2.97 0.91
CA ALA A 213 -14.07 3.90 1.61
C ALA A 213 -14.39 5.10 0.70
N PHE A 214 -15.64 5.56 0.73
CA PHE A 214 -16.16 6.61 -0.15
C PHE A 214 -16.80 7.73 0.65
N GLU A 215 -16.56 8.98 0.24
CA GLU A 215 -17.23 10.16 0.83
C GLU A 215 -18.63 10.40 0.25
N SER A 216 -18.91 9.91 -0.97
CA SER A 216 -20.22 10.05 -1.61
C SER A 216 -20.71 8.75 -2.28
N LYS A 217 -22.03 8.56 -2.31
CA LYS A 217 -22.67 7.43 -3.00
C LYS A 217 -22.39 7.43 -4.51
N SER A 218 -22.38 8.60 -5.14
CA SER A 218 -22.09 8.71 -6.57
C SER A 218 -20.67 8.27 -6.92
N LEU A 219 -19.70 8.55 -6.05
CA LEU A 219 -18.32 8.06 -6.18
C LEU A 219 -18.23 6.55 -5.98
N LEU A 220 -18.97 5.99 -5.00
CA LEU A 220 -19.09 4.55 -4.81
C LEU A 220 -19.59 3.89 -6.11
N ILE A 221 -20.77 4.28 -6.60
CA ILE A 221 -21.38 3.66 -7.78
C ILE A 221 -20.45 3.76 -8.99
N ARG A 222 -19.82 4.92 -9.21
CA ARG A 222 -18.88 5.11 -10.31
C ARG A 222 -17.60 4.29 -10.16
N ALA A 223 -17.03 4.21 -8.97
CA ALA A 223 -15.81 3.42 -8.75
C ALA A 223 -16.08 1.93 -8.88
N ILE A 224 -17.24 1.46 -8.44
CA ILE A 224 -17.68 0.08 -8.59
C ILE A 224 -17.95 -0.19 -10.07
N SER A 225 -18.70 0.65 -10.79
CA SER A 225 -18.91 0.45 -12.22
C SER A 225 -17.62 0.49 -13.03
N ILE A 226 -16.60 1.22 -12.56
CA ILE A 226 -15.22 1.03 -13.00
C ILE A 226 -14.79 -0.37 -12.58
N LEU A 227 -14.44 -0.66 -11.33
CA LEU A 227 -13.86 -1.95 -10.88
C LEU A 227 -14.51 -3.23 -11.46
N PHE A 228 -15.82 -3.23 -11.67
CA PHE A 228 -16.61 -4.39 -12.13
C PHE A 228 -16.95 -4.37 -13.63
N ARG A 229 -16.46 -3.42 -14.44
CA ARG A 229 -16.82 -3.30 -15.87
C ARG A 229 -16.48 -4.51 -16.76
N ARG A 230 -15.60 -5.42 -16.32
CA ARG A 230 -15.10 -6.55 -17.14
C ARG A 230 -15.14 -7.85 -16.36
N ASP A 231 -15.94 -8.81 -16.84
CA ASP A 231 -16.19 -10.10 -16.17
C ASP A 231 -14.93 -10.93 -15.89
N GLU A 232 -13.93 -10.93 -16.77
CA GLU A 232 -12.78 -11.84 -16.67
C GLU A 232 -11.76 -11.48 -15.57
N ALA A 233 -11.93 -10.34 -14.92
CA ALA A 233 -10.91 -9.74 -14.06
C ALA A 233 -10.95 -10.22 -12.60
N LEU A 234 -12.11 -10.64 -12.11
CA LEU A 234 -12.41 -10.64 -10.67
C LEU A 234 -12.54 -12.03 -10.04
N ASN A 235 -12.30 -13.10 -10.79
CA ASN A 235 -12.28 -14.46 -10.24
C ASN A 235 -11.19 -14.65 -9.15
N ALA A 236 -10.18 -13.78 -9.10
CA ALA A 236 -9.14 -13.78 -8.07
C ALA A 236 -9.55 -13.02 -6.79
N LEU A 237 -10.59 -12.19 -6.84
CA LEU A 237 -11.04 -11.40 -5.70
C LEU A 237 -11.77 -12.32 -4.72
N THR A 238 -11.19 -12.46 -3.53
CA THR A 238 -11.76 -13.27 -2.45
C THR A 238 -12.31 -12.42 -1.31
N GLU A 239 -11.92 -11.15 -1.21
CA GLU A 239 -12.33 -10.28 -0.11
C GLU A 239 -12.74 -8.89 -0.60
N LEU A 240 -13.90 -8.43 -0.16
CA LEU A 240 -14.42 -7.12 -0.51
C LEU A 240 -14.93 -6.39 0.73
N TYR A 241 -14.41 -5.19 0.93
CA TYR A 241 -14.76 -4.28 2.02
C TYR A 241 -15.19 -2.97 1.39
N LEU A 242 -16.47 -2.64 1.50
CA LEU A 242 -17.03 -1.39 0.99
C LEU A 242 -17.58 -0.58 2.15
N TYR A 243 -17.09 0.64 2.25
CA TYR A 243 -17.50 1.58 3.26
C TYR A 243 -17.94 2.90 2.63
N TYR A 244 -19.09 3.39 3.04
CA TYR A 244 -19.54 4.73 2.71
C TYR A 244 -19.54 5.58 4.00
N TYR A 245 -18.73 6.66 4.02
CA TYR A 245 -18.73 7.65 5.09
C TYR A 245 -20.02 8.46 5.01
N PHE A 246 -21.10 7.88 5.50
CA PHE A 246 -22.30 8.62 5.80
C PHE A 246 -22.10 9.25 7.18
N GLU A 247 -21.89 10.57 7.22
CA GLU A 247 -22.06 11.31 8.46
C GLU A 247 -23.57 11.56 8.56
N PRO A 248 -24.29 10.89 9.48
CA PRO A 248 -25.70 11.18 9.69
C PRO A 248 -25.75 12.62 10.21
N SER A 249 -25.93 13.59 9.30
CA SER A 249 -26.33 14.92 9.73
C SER A 249 -27.57 14.71 10.58
N LYS A 250 -27.58 15.35 11.75
CA LYS A 250 -28.39 15.03 12.95
C LYS A 250 -29.92 15.01 12.76
N GLU A 251 -30.40 15.15 11.53
CA GLU A 251 -31.80 15.32 11.17
C GLU A 251 -32.25 14.45 9.97
N ILE A 252 -31.40 13.57 9.42
CA ILE A 252 -31.83 12.69 8.34
C ILE A 252 -32.67 11.56 8.93
N GLY A 253 -33.99 11.76 8.89
CA GLY A 253 -34.99 10.75 9.18
C GLY A 253 -34.77 9.48 8.36
N ILE A 254 -35.41 8.41 8.81
CA ILE A 254 -35.36 7.04 8.28
C ILE A 254 -36.04 7.01 6.88
N SER A 255 -35.43 7.68 5.89
CA SER A 255 -35.90 7.72 4.51
C SER A 255 -35.47 6.45 3.81
N VAL A 256 -36.44 5.71 3.26
CA VAL A 256 -36.19 4.50 2.47
C VAL A 256 -35.19 4.83 1.35
N PRO A 257 -34.16 3.98 1.13
CA PRO A 257 -33.17 4.27 0.09
C PRO A 257 -33.84 4.35 -1.27
N GLU A 258 -33.53 5.38 -2.05
CA GLU A 258 -34.04 5.49 -3.41
C GLU A 258 -33.40 4.42 -4.32
N PRO A 259 -34.04 4.03 -5.44
CA PRO A 259 -33.52 2.99 -6.33
C PRO A 259 -32.08 3.23 -6.80
N HIS A 260 -31.69 4.49 -6.99
CA HIS A 260 -30.35 4.87 -7.42
C HIS A 260 -29.28 4.80 -6.31
N GLU A 261 -29.69 4.53 -5.06
CA GLU A 261 -28.79 4.36 -3.92
C GLU A 261 -28.32 2.92 -3.72
N PHE A 262 -28.91 1.97 -4.46
CA PHE A 262 -28.51 0.58 -4.45
C PHE A 262 -27.30 0.36 -5.35
N LEU A 263 -26.37 -0.48 -4.89
CA LEU A 263 -25.17 -0.86 -5.63
C LEU A 263 -25.47 -1.69 -6.89
N THR A 264 -26.60 -2.38 -6.88
CA THR A 264 -27.07 -3.28 -7.93
C THR A 264 -28.40 -2.76 -8.45
N SER A 265 -28.65 -2.85 -9.75
CA SER A 265 -29.96 -2.57 -10.35
C SER A 265 -30.75 -3.87 -10.55
N PRO A 266 -32.09 -3.87 -10.33
CA PRO A 266 -32.95 -4.99 -10.70
C PRO A 266 -33.18 -5.11 -12.21
N ASP A 267 -32.76 -4.10 -12.98
CA ASP A 267 -32.82 -4.13 -14.44
C ASP A 267 -31.85 -5.18 -15.00
N PRO A 268 -32.34 -6.24 -15.68
CA PRO A 268 -31.49 -7.28 -16.24
C PRO A 268 -30.58 -6.77 -17.38
N SER A 269 -30.85 -5.59 -17.93
CA SER A 269 -30.00 -4.95 -18.94
C SER A 269 -28.80 -4.21 -18.33
N ASP A 270 -28.76 -4.04 -17.01
CA ASP A 270 -27.62 -3.43 -16.32
C ASP A 270 -26.47 -4.43 -16.17
N LEU A 271 -25.55 -4.38 -17.13
CA LEU A 271 -24.33 -5.20 -17.16
C LEU A 271 -23.46 -5.03 -15.91
N SER A 272 -23.52 -3.87 -15.24
CA SER A 272 -22.74 -3.64 -14.02
C SER A 272 -23.29 -4.47 -12.85
N SER A 273 -24.61 -4.56 -12.73
CA SER A 273 -25.29 -5.40 -11.74
C SER A 273 -24.94 -6.88 -11.92
N LEU A 274 -24.93 -7.37 -13.17
CA LEU A 274 -24.51 -8.74 -13.49
C LEU A 274 -23.07 -9.02 -13.07
N SER A 275 -22.14 -8.12 -13.42
CA SER A 275 -20.72 -8.28 -13.09
C SER A 275 -20.44 -8.26 -11.57
N ILE A 276 -21.16 -7.40 -10.83
CA ILE A 276 -21.11 -7.35 -9.37
C ILE A 276 -21.63 -8.67 -8.76
N SER A 277 -22.79 -9.14 -9.24
CA SER A 277 -23.38 -10.39 -8.76
C SER A 277 -22.46 -11.59 -9.00
N GLN A 278 -21.79 -11.63 -10.16
CA GLN A 278 -20.82 -12.67 -10.49
C GLN A 278 -19.59 -12.60 -9.58
N THR A 279 -19.13 -11.40 -9.24
CA THR A 279 -18.01 -11.26 -8.32
C THR A 279 -18.36 -11.69 -6.90
N PHE A 280 -19.58 -11.41 -6.43
CA PHE A 280 -20.01 -11.88 -5.11
C PHE A 280 -19.99 -13.40 -4.96
N ARG A 281 -20.08 -14.15 -6.07
CA ARG A 281 -19.95 -15.60 -6.06
C ARG A 281 -18.54 -16.10 -5.73
N SER A 282 -17.49 -15.34 -6.04
CA SER A 282 -16.10 -15.70 -5.72
C SER A 282 -15.66 -15.26 -4.32
N LEU A 283 -16.42 -14.36 -3.68
CA LEU A 283 -16.05 -13.80 -2.39
C LEU A 283 -16.14 -14.84 -1.27
N ARG A 284 -15.11 -14.82 -0.41
CA ARG A 284 -15.04 -15.50 0.88
C ARG A 284 -15.35 -14.55 2.04
N THR A 285 -14.98 -13.29 1.89
CA THR A 285 -15.24 -12.25 2.90
C THR A 285 -15.94 -11.07 2.25
N LEU A 286 -17.08 -10.68 2.80
CA LEU A 286 -17.83 -9.49 2.40
C LEU A 286 -18.11 -8.63 3.63
N ARG A 287 -17.61 -7.40 3.62
CA ARG A 287 -17.90 -6.41 4.66
C ARG A 287 -18.49 -5.15 4.03
N LEU A 288 -19.66 -4.77 4.51
CA LEU A 288 -20.43 -3.65 3.99
C LEU A 288 -20.78 -2.72 5.14
N LYS A 289 -20.51 -1.42 4.97
CA LYS A 289 -20.92 -0.40 5.92
C LYS A 289 -21.57 0.78 5.21
N ASN A 290 -22.83 1.07 5.57
CA ASN A 290 -23.69 2.06 4.89
C ASN A 290 -23.86 1.79 3.37
N ILE A 291 -23.90 0.52 2.93
CA ILE A 291 -24.06 0.14 1.51
C ILE A 291 -25.37 -0.62 1.31
N HIS A 292 -26.18 -0.21 0.33
CA HIS A 292 -27.44 -0.87 -0.01
C HIS A 292 -27.27 -1.79 -1.23
N ILE A 293 -27.82 -3.00 -1.15
CA ILE A 293 -27.74 -4.02 -2.19
C ILE A 293 -29.13 -4.66 -2.36
N HIS A 294 -29.50 -4.98 -3.61
CA HIS A 294 -30.69 -5.80 -3.86
C HIS A 294 -30.35 -7.27 -3.63
N TRP A 295 -30.56 -7.71 -2.39
CA TRP A 295 -30.21 -9.06 -1.97
C TRP A 295 -30.89 -10.17 -2.78
N GLN A 296 -32.06 -9.91 -3.39
CA GLN A 296 -32.71 -10.90 -4.27
C GLN A 296 -31.89 -11.27 -5.52
N LEU A 297 -30.89 -10.46 -5.88
CA LEU A 297 -30.04 -10.67 -7.06
C LEU A 297 -28.73 -11.38 -6.71
N ILE A 298 -28.46 -11.61 -5.43
CA ILE A 298 -27.14 -12.01 -4.94
C ILE A 298 -27.15 -13.48 -4.52
N THR A 299 -26.09 -14.19 -4.94
CA THR A 299 -25.78 -15.55 -4.45
C THR A 299 -24.37 -15.57 -3.89
N LEU A 300 -24.17 -16.29 -2.78
CA LEU A 300 -22.96 -16.22 -1.95
C LEU A 300 -22.38 -17.62 -1.67
N PRO A 301 -22.19 -18.49 -2.68
CA PRO A 301 -21.85 -19.90 -2.51
C PRO A 301 -20.57 -20.16 -1.70
N ASN A 302 -19.59 -19.26 -1.82
CA ASN A 302 -18.26 -19.42 -1.22
C ASN A 302 -18.04 -18.54 0.02
N LEU A 303 -19.07 -17.82 0.47
CA LEU A 303 -18.91 -16.84 1.52
C LEU A 303 -18.69 -17.51 2.88
N VAL A 304 -17.65 -17.09 3.58
CA VAL A 304 -17.23 -17.57 4.91
C VAL A 304 -17.48 -16.52 5.99
N GLU A 305 -17.26 -15.25 5.67
CA GLU A 305 -17.53 -14.12 6.58
C GLU A 305 -18.42 -13.08 5.90
N LEU A 306 -19.52 -12.73 6.57
CA LEU A 306 -20.35 -11.58 6.23
C LEU A 306 -20.41 -10.60 7.41
N ARG A 307 -20.15 -9.33 7.13
CA ARG A 307 -20.46 -8.22 8.04
C ARG A 307 -21.28 -7.17 7.32
N ILE A 308 -22.42 -6.81 7.89
CA ILE A 308 -23.25 -5.70 7.44
C ILE A 308 -23.41 -4.74 8.62
N GLU A 309 -23.04 -3.48 8.42
CA GLU A 309 -23.03 -2.46 9.47
C GLU A 309 -23.72 -1.17 9.02
N SER A 310 -24.58 -0.63 9.87
CA SER A 310 -25.25 0.66 9.65
C SER A 310 -26.01 0.71 8.31
N VAL A 311 -26.74 -0.35 7.96
CA VAL A 311 -27.49 -0.43 6.70
C VAL A 311 -28.99 -0.32 6.96
N MET A 312 -29.63 0.65 6.31
CA MET A 312 -31.09 0.67 6.18
C MET A 312 -31.50 -0.38 5.14
N ILE A 313 -32.10 -1.48 5.60
CA ILE A 313 -32.52 -2.57 4.72
C ILE A 313 -33.82 -2.22 3.97
N GLY A 314 -34.59 -1.26 4.49
CA GLY A 314 -35.89 -0.88 3.96
C GLY A 314 -36.98 -1.74 4.58
N THR A 315 -37.82 -2.38 3.76
CA THR A 315 -38.99 -3.13 4.26
C THR A 315 -38.63 -4.51 4.84
N LYS A 316 -39.57 -5.12 5.59
CA LYS A 316 -39.49 -6.52 6.02
C LYS A 316 -39.28 -7.50 4.84
N SER A 317 -39.77 -7.17 3.65
CA SER A 317 -39.53 -7.95 2.43
C SER A 317 -38.05 -7.96 2.03
N ASN A 318 -37.38 -6.80 2.06
CA ASN A 318 -35.95 -6.72 1.75
C ASN A 318 -35.10 -7.49 2.77
N PHE A 319 -35.48 -7.45 4.05
CA PHE A 319 -34.82 -8.26 5.07
C PHE A 319 -34.98 -9.75 4.77
N LYS A 320 -36.18 -10.21 4.40
CA LYS A 320 -36.41 -11.58 3.92
C LYS A 320 -35.53 -11.93 2.71
N GLN A 321 -35.31 -11.01 1.78
CA GLN A 321 -34.40 -11.25 0.65
C GLN A 321 -32.94 -11.41 1.09
N LEU A 322 -32.47 -10.64 2.08
CA LEU A 322 -31.17 -10.87 2.70
C LEU A 322 -31.09 -12.27 3.32
N LEU A 323 -32.12 -12.69 4.05
CA LEU A 323 -32.19 -14.02 4.65
C LEU A 323 -32.15 -15.14 3.60
N ILE A 324 -32.83 -14.97 2.46
CA ILE A 324 -32.78 -15.90 1.33
C ILE A 324 -31.36 -15.93 0.71
N ALA A 325 -30.74 -14.78 0.50
CA ALA A 325 -29.37 -14.71 -0.02
C ALA A 325 -28.38 -15.44 0.91
N LEU A 326 -28.56 -15.34 2.23
CA LEU A 326 -27.76 -16.07 3.22
C LEU A 326 -27.91 -17.58 3.13
N GLN A 327 -29.08 -18.11 2.75
CA GLN A 327 -29.26 -19.56 2.53
C GLN A 327 -28.37 -20.09 1.39
N THR A 328 -27.95 -19.21 0.47
CA THR A 328 -27.03 -19.58 -0.61
C THR A 328 -25.56 -19.66 -0.16
N ALA A 329 -25.25 -19.37 1.11
CA ALA A 329 -23.91 -19.39 1.69
C ALA A 329 -23.70 -20.55 2.67
N PRO A 330 -23.60 -21.81 2.20
CA PRO A 330 -23.45 -22.97 3.08
C PRO A 330 -22.12 -22.98 3.85
N GLN A 331 -21.12 -22.23 3.37
CA GLN A 331 -19.79 -22.12 3.99
C GLN A 331 -19.68 -20.99 5.03
N LEU A 332 -20.78 -20.26 5.29
CA LEU A 332 -20.77 -19.12 6.18
C LEU A 332 -20.46 -19.56 7.62
N GLN A 333 -19.34 -19.07 8.15
CA GLN A 333 -18.87 -19.35 9.51
C GLN A 333 -19.07 -18.16 10.44
N LYS A 334 -19.02 -16.94 9.91
CA LYS A 334 -19.11 -15.71 10.69
C LYS A 334 -20.13 -14.76 10.09
N LEU A 335 -21.14 -14.40 10.87
CA LEU A 335 -22.19 -13.45 10.52
C LEU A 335 -22.25 -12.33 11.56
N GLU A 336 -22.01 -11.10 11.12
CA GLU A 336 -22.14 -9.89 11.94
C GLU A 336 -23.18 -8.95 11.31
N LEU A 337 -24.28 -8.69 12.01
CA LEU A 337 -25.32 -7.75 11.63
C LEU A 337 -25.38 -6.65 12.69
N ILE A 338 -24.99 -5.43 12.33
CA ILE A 338 -24.78 -4.34 13.27
C ILE A 338 -25.56 -3.11 12.80
N SER A 339 -26.37 -2.51 13.67
CA SER A 339 -27.12 -1.28 13.37
C SER A 339 -27.97 -1.40 12.10
N LEU A 340 -28.75 -2.48 11.98
CA LEU A 340 -29.67 -2.67 10.87
C LEU A 340 -31.02 -2.05 11.19
N ASN A 341 -31.52 -1.22 10.26
CA ASN A 341 -32.82 -0.58 10.39
C ASN A 341 -33.79 -1.17 9.36
N THR A 342 -34.93 -1.65 9.83
CA THR A 342 -36.05 -2.07 8.99
C THR A 342 -37.28 -1.23 9.27
N ARG A 343 -37.92 -0.76 8.20
CA ARG A 343 -39.17 -0.01 8.27
C ARG A 343 -40.36 -0.94 8.08
N LEU A 344 -41.43 -0.64 8.82
CA LEU A 344 -42.73 -1.27 8.62
C LEU A 344 -43.30 -0.85 7.27
N ASP A 345 -43.78 -1.84 6.52
CA ASP A 345 -44.57 -1.57 5.33
C ASP A 345 -46.03 -1.39 5.77
N PRO A 346 -46.58 -0.15 5.76
CA PRO A 346 -47.94 0.11 6.24
C PRO A 346 -49.01 -0.59 5.40
N HIS A 347 -48.66 -1.05 4.19
CA HIS A 347 -49.60 -1.69 3.27
C HIS A 347 -49.55 -3.23 3.33
N HIS A 348 -48.61 -3.81 4.07
CA HIS A 348 -48.44 -5.26 4.16
C HIS A 348 -48.58 -5.77 5.59
N VAL A 349 -49.83 -5.96 6.04
CA VAL A 349 -50.17 -6.82 7.20
C VAL A 349 -49.97 -8.28 6.78
N SER A 350 -48.73 -8.69 6.61
CA SER A 350 -48.40 -10.09 6.32
C SER A 350 -48.31 -10.87 7.63
N ALA A 351 -48.93 -12.06 7.65
CA ALA A 351 -48.77 -13.00 8.75
C ALA A 351 -47.28 -13.26 9.03
N PRO A 352 -46.89 -13.52 10.29
CA PRO A 352 -45.50 -13.76 10.66
C PRO A 352 -44.95 -14.96 9.86
N VAL A 353 -44.04 -14.68 8.92
CA VAL A 353 -43.38 -15.74 8.15
C VAL A 353 -42.27 -16.32 9.00
N GLN A 354 -42.43 -17.56 9.44
CA GLN A 354 -41.32 -18.33 10.02
C GLN A 354 -40.34 -18.71 8.90
N LEU A 355 -39.22 -17.98 8.82
CA LEU A 355 -38.09 -18.34 7.96
C LEU A 355 -37.07 -19.11 8.79
N SER A 356 -36.93 -20.41 8.51
CA SER A 356 -35.79 -21.20 8.98
C SER A 356 -34.65 -21.07 7.95
N ILE A 357 -33.50 -20.58 8.38
CA ILE A 357 -32.31 -20.42 7.53
C ILE A 357 -31.28 -21.42 8.03
N PRO A 358 -31.06 -22.53 7.32
CA PRO A 358 -30.02 -23.47 7.70
C PRO A 358 -28.65 -22.83 7.41
N LEU A 359 -27.90 -22.52 8.47
CA LEU A 359 -26.50 -22.08 8.40
C LEU A 359 -25.63 -23.12 9.11
N PRO A 360 -25.41 -24.30 8.50
CA PRO A 360 -24.86 -25.47 9.20
C PRO A 360 -23.43 -25.28 9.71
N ASN A 361 -22.66 -24.38 9.08
CA ASN A 361 -21.28 -24.10 9.44
C ASN A 361 -21.10 -22.82 10.28
N LEU A 362 -22.18 -22.18 10.73
CA LEU A 362 -22.10 -20.92 11.46
C LEU A 362 -21.46 -21.14 12.84
N GLN A 363 -20.30 -20.55 13.05
CA GLN A 363 -19.54 -20.61 14.30
C GLN A 363 -19.73 -19.36 15.16
N ARG A 364 -19.91 -18.21 14.51
CA ARG A 364 -20.05 -16.92 15.19
C ARG A 364 -21.21 -16.12 14.60
N LEU A 365 -22.18 -15.81 15.46
CA LEU A 365 -23.26 -14.88 15.19
C LEU A 365 -23.12 -13.67 16.11
N TYR A 366 -23.11 -12.48 15.52
CA TYR A 366 -23.15 -11.23 16.26
C TYR A 366 -24.28 -10.37 15.73
N LEU A 367 -25.19 -9.99 16.63
CA LEU A 367 -26.31 -9.10 16.37
C LEU A 367 -26.16 -7.92 17.33
N GLY A 368 -26.00 -6.71 16.80
CA GLY A 368 -25.87 -5.49 17.59
C GLY A 368 -26.77 -4.38 17.06
N ASP A 369 -27.39 -3.63 17.96
CA ASP A 369 -28.19 -2.43 17.64
C ASP A 369 -29.24 -2.64 16.54
N LEU A 370 -29.97 -3.74 16.58
CA LEU A 370 -31.06 -4.00 15.62
C LEU A 370 -32.28 -3.15 16.03
N LEU A 371 -32.61 -2.13 15.24
CA LEU A 371 -33.77 -1.27 15.50
C LEU A 371 -34.93 -1.64 14.56
N SER A 372 -36.12 -1.80 15.17
CA SER A 372 -37.38 -1.88 14.46
C SER A 372 -38.21 -0.67 14.86
N ASP A 373 -38.80 0.04 13.90
CA ASP A 373 -39.64 1.23 14.14
C ASP A 373 -40.90 0.93 14.99
N ASP A 374 -41.18 -0.34 15.32
CA ASP A 374 -42.34 -0.77 16.13
C ASP A 374 -42.36 -0.20 17.58
N ALA A 375 -41.25 0.35 18.08
CA ALA A 375 -41.08 0.63 19.51
C ALA A 375 -41.46 2.05 19.99
N GLU A 376 -41.60 3.04 19.10
CA GLU A 376 -41.77 4.45 19.53
C GLU A 376 -43.24 4.90 19.68
N ASP A 377 -44.22 4.18 19.13
CA ASP A 377 -45.63 4.62 19.14
C ASP A 377 -46.40 4.28 20.44
N HIS A 378 -45.76 3.69 21.46
CA HIS A 378 -46.42 3.28 22.70
C HIS A 378 -46.06 4.06 23.98
N GLU A 379 -45.15 5.03 23.93
CA GLU A 379 -44.76 5.82 25.12
C GLU A 379 -45.41 7.22 25.25
N ALA A 380 -46.38 7.57 24.39
CA ALA A 380 -47.06 8.87 24.41
C ALA A 380 -48.60 8.83 24.62
N SER A 381 -49.13 7.79 25.30
CA SER A 381 -50.56 7.69 25.64
C SER A 381 -50.83 7.72 27.14
#